data_AF-A0A4Y2SK08-F1
#
_entry.id   AF-A0A4Y2SK08-F1
#
_cell.length_a   1.000
_cell.length_b   1.000
_cell.length_c   1.000
_cell.angle_alpha   90.00
_cell.angle_beta   90.00
_cell.angle_gamma   90.00
#
_symmetry.space_group_name_H-M   'P 1'
#
loop_
_entity.id
_entity.type
_entity.pdbx_description
1 polymer ?
#
loop_
_entity_poly.entity_id
_entity_poly.type
_entity_poly.pdbx_seq_one_letter_code
_entity_poly.pdbx_strand_id
1 'polypeptide(L)'
;MSYLKCFVYNYKIKVKKYWSIQENQLDKKPILVECLIQLQIELQTSKTLVKKQEAGATTLVHHLHGSMGRKKSEISIDIRKLTICHWKRESSERKSGEIVNVSKSTVDNIILKYKKTKSIENRPRAGLPRRFTEREERWIVRKNTCNPKTSAVKLTLKVQ
;
A
#
# COMPACT_ATOMS: atom_id res chain seq x y z
N MET A 1 10.48 9.17 -57.14
CA MET A 1 11.19 8.99 -55.84
C MET A 1 11.82 10.31 -55.37
N SER A 2 11.03 11.33 -55.02
CA SER A 2 11.57 12.69 -54.73
C SER A 2 11.07 13.33 -53.41
N TYR A 3 10.05 12.79 -52.75
CA TYR A 3 9.42 13.48 -51.60
C TYR A 3 9.89 13.01 -50.22
N LEU A 4 10.39 11.78 -50.07
CA LEU A 4 10.84 11.24 -48.78
C LEU A 4 12.24 11.70 -48.36
N LYS A 5 13.13 12.03 -49.30
CA LYS A 5 14.47 12.54 -48.97
C LYS A 5 14.43 13.97 -48.38
N CYS A 6 13.44 14.77 -48.77
CA CYS A 6 13.31 16.16 -48.32
C CYS A 6 12.82 16.26 -46.85
N PHE A 7 11.95 15.34 -46.42
CA PHE A 7 11.38 15.34 -45.06
C PHE A 7 12.42 14.94 -43.99
N VAL A 8 13.25 13.93 -44.29
CA VAL A 8 14.31 13.48 -43.37
C VAL A 8 15.41 14.53 -43.22
N TYR A 9 15.72 15.29 -44.28
CA TYR A 9 16.71 16.38 -44.23
C TYR A 9 16.23 17.55 -43.35
N ASN A 10 14.95 17.92 -43.45
CA ASN A 10 14.39 19.03 -42.67
C ASN A 10 14.32 18.73 -41.17
N TYR A 11 14.01 17.49 -40.78
CA TYR A 11 13.99 17.09 -39.37
C TYR A 11 15.39 17.13 -38.72
N LYS A 12 16.43 16.71 -39.46
CA LYS A 12 17.82 16.66 -38.97
C LYS A 12 18.41 18.06 -38.75
N ILE A 13 18.03 19.05 -39.56
CA ILE A 13 18.44 20.46 -39.42
C ILE A 13 17.78 21.11 -38.19
N LYS A 14 16.50 20.80 -37.92
CA LYS A 14 15.75 21.37 -36.79
C LYS A 14 16.25 20.87 -35.44
N VAL A 15 16.67 19.61 -35.34
CA VAL A 15 17.26 19.03 -34.11
C VAL A 15 18.66 19.60 -33.82
N LYS A 16 19.50 19.79 -34.85
CA LYS A 16 20.84 20.41 -34.68
C LYS A 16 20.77 21.87 -34.20
N LYS A 17 19.78 22.64 -34.67
CA LYS A 17 19.59 24.03 -34.24
C LYS A 17 19.12 24.13 -32.78
N TYR A 18 18.33 23.16 -32.30
CA TYR A 18 17.89 23.09 -30.89
C TYR A 18 19.04 22.73 -29.93
N TRP A 19 19.96 21.86 -30.35
CA TRP A 19 21.13 21.50 -29.53
C TRP A 19 22.16 22.63 -29.43
N SER A 20 22.40 23.37 -30.52
CA SER A 20 23.37 24.49 -30.53
C SER A 20 22.91 25.71 -29.72
N ILE A 21 21.60 25.89 -29.49
CA ILE A 21 21.07 26.98 -28.66
C ILE A 21 21.22 26.67 -27.16
N GLN A 22 21.25 25.38 -26.76
CA GLN A 22 21.44 25.01 -25.35
C GLN A 22 22.89 25.12 -24.86
N GLU A 23 23.87 25.08 -25.76
CA GLU A 23 25.30 25.03 -25.40
C GLU A 23 25.88 26.41 -25.06
N ASN A 24 25.22 27.51 -25.47
CA ASN A 24 25.67 28.90 -25.26
C ASN A 24 25.13 29.57 -23.98
N GLN A 25 24.58 28.81 -23.02
CA GLN A 25 24.12 29.32 -21.71
C GLN A 25 24.68 28.50 -20.54
N LEU A 26 25.82 27.84 -20.72
CA LEU A 26 26.45 26.99 -19.71
C LEU A 26 27.79 27.52 -19.18
N ASP A 27 28.02 28.85 -19.23
CA ASP A 27 29.25 29.43 -18.67
C ASP A 27 29.10 30.06 -17.28
N LYS A 28 27.93 29.99 -16.62
CA LYS A 28 27.76 30.56 -15.27
C LYS A 28 26.73 29.81 -14.43
N LYS A 29 27.12 28.73 -13.73
CA LYS A 29 26.63 28.32 -12.39
C LYS A 29 27.15 26.92 -11.98
N PRO A 30 27.93 26.80 -10.88
CA PRO A 30 28.48 25.52 -10.40
C PRO A 30 27.44 24.54 -9.81
N ILE A 31 26.17 24.96 -9.66
CA ILE A 31 25.09 24.17 -9.04
C ILE A 31 24.53 23.08 -9.98
N LEU A 32 24.61 23.28 -11.30
CA LEU A 32 24.02 22.35 -12.27
C LEU A 32 24.89 21.11 -12.51
N VAL A 33 26.21 21.21 -12.33
CA VAL A 33 27.14 20.07 -12.51
C VAL A 33 26.99 19.07 -11.36
N GLU A 34 26.85 19.54 -10.12
CA GLU A 34 26.56 18.67 -8.98
C GLU A 34 25.18 18.00 -9.09
N CYS A 35 24.18 18.71 -9.59
CA CYS A 35 22.84 18.16 -9.81
C CYS A 35 22.81 17.08 -10.90
N LEU A 36 23.61 17.25 -11.97
CA LEU A 36 23.77 16.23 -13.03
C LEU A 36 24.53 15.00 -12.54
N ILE A 37 25.55 15.17 -11.69
CA ILE A 37 26.28 14.05 -11.07
C ILE A 37 25.35 13.26 -10.12
N GLN A 38 24.52 13.95 -9.34
CA GLN A 38 23.56 13.32 -8.43
C GLN A 38 22.48 12.53 -9.19
N LEU A 39 21.93 13.09 -10.28
CA LEU A 39 20.99 12.41 -11.18
C LEU A 39 21.62 11.17 -11.85
N GLN A 40 22.90 11.21 -12.19
CA GLN A 40 23.61 10.08 -12.81
C GLN A 40 23.80 8.93 -11.82
N ILE A 41 24.06 9.21 -10.54
CA ILE A 41 24.19 8.20 -9.46
C ILE A 41 22.83 7.53 -9.16
N GLU A 42 21.74 8.29 -9.15
CA GLU A 42 20.36 7.77 -8.99
C GLU A 42 19.93 6.89 -10.19
N LEU A 43 20.38 7.22 -11.39
CA LEU A 43 20.17 6.40 -12.60
C LEU A 43 20.94 5.07 -12.60
N GLN A 44 22.06 4.98 -11.86
CA GLN A 44 22.83 3.73 -11.74
C GLN A 44 22.28 2.82 -10.62
N THR A 45 21.87 3.39 -9.49
CA THR A 45 21.24 2.64 -8.39
C THR A 45 19.89 2.02 -8.81
N SER A 46 19.08 2.75 -9.58
CA SER A 46 17.81 2.23 -10.13
C SER A 46 17.99 1.03 -11.07
N LYS A 47 19.01 1.03 -11.94
CA LYS A 47 19.30 -0.09 -12.86
C LYS A 47 19.75 -1.37 -12.15
N THR A 48 20.46 -1.25 -11.03
CA THR A 48 20.88 -2.41 -10.22
C THR A 48 19.74 -3.02 -9.39
N LEU A 49 18.74 -2.23 -9.00
CA LEU A 49 17.55 -2.73 -8.28
C LEU A 49 16.59 -3.48 -9.20
N VAL A 50 16.45 -3.07 -10.46
CA VAL A 50 15.64 -3.77 -11.48
C VAL A 50 16.17 -5.19 -11.75
N LYS A 51 17.50 -5.37 -11.86
CA LYS A 51 18.11 -6.71 -12.06
C LYS A 51 17.93 -7.66 -10.86
N LYS A 52 17.78 -7.15 -9.64
CA LYS A 52 17.45 -7.98 -8.46
C LYS A 52 15.98 -8.38 -8.39
N GLN A 53 15.08 -7.59 -8.99
CA GLN A 53 13.64 -7.90 -9.03
C GLN A 53 13.30 -9.01 -10.03
N GLU A 54 14.02 -9.10 -11.15
CA GLU A 54 13.77 -10.12 -12.19
C GLU A 54 14.13 -11.55 -11.75
N ALA A 55 15.18 -11.72 -10.94
CA ALA A 55 15.55 -13.05 -10.39
C ALA A 55 14.59 -13.55 -9.29
N GLY A 56 13.79 -12.66 -8.68
CA GLY A 56 12.75 -13.01 -7.70
C GLY A 56 11.34 -13.09 -8.28
N ALA A 57 11.14 -12.69 -9.55
CA ALA A 57 9.82 -12.58 -10.17
C ALA A 57 9.22 -13.95 -10.52
N THR A 58 10.03 -14.95 -10.86
CA THR A 58 9.57 -16.26 -11.34
C THR A 58 9.09 -17.22 -10.25
N THR A 59 9.42 -16.99 -8.98
CA THR A 59 8.93 -17.82 -7.86
C THR A 59 7.67 -17.26 -7.17
N LEU A 60 7.32 -15.98 -7.38
CA LEU A 60 6.14 -15.34 -6.77
C LEU A 60 4.82 -15.55 -7.54
N VAL A 61 4.88 -15.98 -8.80
CA VAL A 61 3.66 -16.25 -9.61
C VAL A 61 2.88 -17.45 -9.03
N HIS A 62 3.54 -18.32 -8.25
CA HIS A 62 2.92 -19.46 -7.55
C HIS A 62 1.91 -19.07 -6.44
N HIS A 63 1.73 -17.78 -6.12
CA HIS A 63 0.80 -17.31 -5.07
C HIS A 63 -0.54 -16.76 -5.59
N LEU A 64 -0.82 -16.83 -6.90
CA LEU A 64 -1.98 -16.17 -7.51
C LEU A 64 -3.30 -16.95 -7.48
N HIS A 65 -3.36 -18.12 -6.83
CA HIS A 65 -4.62 -18.81 -6.56
C HIS A 65 -4.86 -18.84 -5.06
N GLY A 66 -5.63 -17.87 -4.56
CA GLY A 66 -5.98 -17.76 -3.15
C GLY A 66 -6.65 -19.03 -2.65
N SER A 67 -5.99 -19.76 -1.74
CA SER A 67 -6.58 -20.89 -1.05
C SER A 67 -7.85 -20.44 -0.33
N MET A 68 -9.01 -20.89 -0.80
CA MET A 68 -10.30 -20.64 -0.14
C MET A 68 -10.28 -21.31 1.24
N GLY A 69 -9.96 -20.54 2.28
CA GLY A 69 -9.95 -21.05 3.66
C GLY A 69 -8.84 -20.51 4.56
N ARG A 70 -7.74 -19.97 4.01
CA ARG A 70 -6.68 -19.36 4.84
C ARG A 70 -7.00 -17.90 5.13
N LYS A 71 -7.14 -17.54 6.41
CA LYS A 71 -7.30 -16.14 6.83
C LYS A 71 -6.10 -15.33 6.35
N LYS A 72 -6.34 -14.30 5.53
CA LYS A 72 -5.27 -13.38 5.10
C LYS A 72 -4.69 -12.66 6.32
N SER A 73 -3.37 -12.55 6.35
CA SER A 73 -2.65 -11.76 7.34
C SER A 73 -3.08 -10.29 7.27
N GLU A 74 -2.88 -9.57 8.37
CA GLU A 74 -3.11 -8.13 8.35
C GLU A 74 -2.10 -7.45 7.42
N ILE A 75 -2.55 -6.35 6.81
CA ILE A 75 -1.71 -5.55 5.93
C ILE A 75 -0.66 -4.87 6.81
N SER A 76 0.60 -4.87 6.34
CA SER A 76 1.67 -4.19 7.05
C SER A 76 1.40 -2.70 7.15
N ILE A 77 1.88 -2.09 8.24
CA ILE A 77 1.70 -0.66 8.48
C ILE A 77 2.36 0.16 7.36
N ASP A 78 3.49 -0.30 6.82
CA ASP A 78 4.22 0.39 5.74
C ASP A 78 3.41 0.45 4.45
N ILE A 79 2.74 -0.64 4.08
CA ILE A 79 1.85 -0.67 2.91
C ILE A 79 0.70 0.33 3.09
N ARG A 80 0.13 0.43 4.31
CA ARG A 80 -0.94 1.40 4.61
C ARG A 80 -0.43 2.84 4.55
N LYS A 81 0.77 3.11 5.09
CA LYS A 81 1.44 4.42 5.01
C LYS A 81 1.66 4.83 3.55
N LEU A 82 2.26 3.96 2.74
CA LEU A 82 2.50 4.20 1.31
C LEU A 82 1.19 4.48 0.57
N THR A 83 0.16 3.67 0.79
CA THR A 83 -1.17 3.86 0.18
C THR A 83 -1.75 5.24 0.49
N ILE A 84 -1.70 5.68 1.75
CA ILE A 84 -2.23 6.97 2.17
C ILE A 84 -1.40 8.12 1.59
N CYS A 85 -0.06 7.98 1.53
CA CYS A 85 0.82 8.96 0.92
C CYS A 85 0.52 9.16 -0.58
N HIS A 86 0.36 8.07 -1.34
CA HIS A 86 0.02 8.16 -2.77
C HIS A 86 -1.37 8.76 -2.99
N TRP A 87 -2.37 8.33 -2.22
CA TRP A 87 -3.72 8.88 -2.28
C TRP A 87 -3.76 10.40 -2.02
N LYS A 88 -3.00 10.90 -1.03
CA LYS A 88 -2.91 12.34 -0.74
C LYS A 88 -2.26 13.16 -1.86
N ARG A 89 -1.39 12.55 -2.67
CA ARG A 89 -0.68 13.20 -3.79
C ARG A 89 -1.50 13.18 -5.10
N GLU A 90 -2.82 13.10 -5.02
CA GLU A 90 -3.76 13.05 -6.15
C GLU A 90 -3.61 11.80 -7.04
N SER A 91 -3.26 10.66 -6.45
CA SER A 91 -3.35 9.38 -7.17
C SER A 91 -4.77 8.83 -7.12
N SER A 92 -5.29 8.39 -8.27
CA SER A 92 -6.49 7.54 -8.32
C SER A 92 -6.31 6.31 -7.41
N GLU A 93 -7.38 5.84 -6.77
CA GLU A 93 -7.36 4.66 -5.89
C GLU A 93 -6.81 3.43 -6.63
N ARG A 94 -7.16 3.29 -7.92
CA ARG A 94 -6.68 2.22 -8.78
C ARG A 94 -5.18 2.30 -9.02
N LYS A 95 -4.67 3.48 -9.38
CA LYS A 95 -3.24 3.73 -9.58
C LYS A 95 -2.45 3.51 -8.28
N SER A 96 -3.01 3.92 -7.14
CA SER A 96 -2.41 3.70 -5.82
C SER A 96 -2.30 2.20 -5.51
N GLY A 97 -3.33 1.41 -5.85
CA GLY A 97 -3.30 -0.05 -5.71
C GLY A 97 -2.28 -0.72 -6.62
N GLU A 98 -2.16 -0.26 -7.87
CA GLU A 98 -1.14 -0.74 -8.82
C GLU A 98 0.28 -0.47 -8.32
N ILE A 99 0.56 0.73 -7.82
CA ILE A 99 1.88 1.10 -7.27
C ILE A 99 2.24 0.27 -6.04
N VAL A 100 1.28 0.05 -5.13
CA VAL A 100 1.52 -0.65 -3.86
C VAL A 100 1.29 -2.17 -4.00
N ASN A 101 0.90 -2.66 -5.17
CA ASN A 101 0.52 -4.04 -5.44
C ASN A 101 -0.60 -4.56 -4.50
N VAL A 102 -1.63 -3.74 -4.29
CA VAL A 102 -2.78 -4.02 -3.42
C VAL A 102 -4.07 -3.86 -4.22
N SER A 103 -5.06 -4.73 -3.97
CA SER A 103 -6.34 -4.65 -4.68
C SER A 103 -7.04 -3.31 -4.43
N LYS A 104 -7.72 -2.79 -5.46
CA LYS A 104 -8.50 -1.54 -5.37
C LYS A 104 -9.46 -1.52 -4.17
N SER A 105 -10.19 -2.61 -3.95
CA SER A 105 -11.09 -2.76 -2.78
C SER A 105 -10.38 -2.62 -1.43
N THR A 106 -9.13 -3.06 -1.35
CA THR A 106 -8.32 -2.96 -0.14
C THR A 106 -7.83 -1.53 0.07
N VAL A 107 -7.42 -0.84 -1.01
CA VAL A 107 -7.09 0.59 -1.00
C VAL A 107 -8.29 1.41 -0.52
N ASP A 108 -9.47 1.18 -1.07
CA ASP A 108 -10.71 1.86 -0.66
C ASP A 108 -10.97 1.67 0.83
N ASN A 109 -10.86 0.43 1.33
CA ASN A 109 -11.03 0.11 2.75
C ASN A 109 -10.00 0.83 3.65
N ILE A 110 -8.74 0.93 3.22
CA ILE A 110 -7.70 1.66 3.96
C ILE A 110 -8.05 3.16 4.02
N ILE A 111 -8.44 3.75 2.88
CA ILE A 111 -8.82 5.17 2.79
C ILE A 111 -10.04 5.46 3.63
N LEU A 112 -11.10 4.63 3.55
CA LEU A 112 -12.31 4.79 4.36
C LEU A 112 -12.02 4.74 5.86
N LYS A 113 -11.18 3.79 6.30
CA LYS A 113 -10.76 3.70 7.71
C LYS A 113 -9.93 4.91 8.14
N TYR A 114 -9.01 5.37 7.29
CA TYR A 114 -8.21 6.55 7.56
C TYR A 114 -9.08 7.82 7.63
N LYS A 115 -10.06 8.00 6.74
CA LYS A 115 -11.00 9.13 6.79
C LYS A 115 -11.78 9.16 8.11
N LYS A 116 -12.25 8.00 8.58
CA LYS A 116 -13.03 7.87 9.82
C LYS A 116 -12.21 8.07 11.10
N THR A 117 -10.96 7.60 11.11
CA THR A 117 -10.20 7.40 12.37
C THR A 117 -8.90 8.18 12.43
N LYS A 118 -8.43 8.69 11.27
CA LYS A 118 -7.15 9.37 11.05
C LYS A 118 -5.92 8.57 11.50
N SER A 119 -6.07 7.28 11.79
CA SER A 119 -4.99 6.40 12.21
C SER A 119 -4.54 5.47 11.09
N ILE A 120 -3.22 5.24 11.03
CA ILE A 120 -2.57 4.33 10.10
C ILE A 120 -2.30 2.97 10.75
N GLU A 121 -2.34 2.91 12.08
CA GLU A 121 -2.06 1.70 12.85
C GLU A 121 -3.18 0.66 12.71
N ASN A 122 -2.81 -0.61 12.82
CA ASN A 122 -3.78 -1.70 12.87
C ASN A 122 -4.51 -1.65 14.21
N ARG A 123 -5.84 -1.69 14.14
CA ARG A 123 -6.65 -1.77 15.35
C ARG A 123 -6.56 -3.18 15.91
N PRO A 124 -6.46 -3.33 17.24
CA PRO A 124 -6.55 -4.65 17.84
C PRO A 124 -7.88 -5.28 17.43
N ARG A 125 -7.88 -6.58 17.16
CA ARG A 125 -9.11 -7.31 16.91
C ARG A 125 -9.91 -7.35 18.21
N ALA A 126 -10.96 -6.54 18.28
CA ALA A 126 -11.90 -6.63 19.37
C ALA A 126 -12.67 -7.94 19.25
N GLY A 127 -12.62 -8.76 20.30
CA GLY A 127 -13.55 -9.86 20.46
C GLY A 127 -14.95 -9.34 20.78
N LEU A 128 -15.90 -10.27 20.94
CA LEU A 128 -17.21 -9.92 21.47
C LEU A 128 -17.04 -9.44 22.93
N PRO A 129 -17.66 -8.31 23.34
CA PRO A 129 -17.63 -7.92 24.74
C PRO A 129 -18.25 -9.02 25.61
N ARG A 130 -17.74 -9.17 26.83
CA ARG A 130 -18.30 -10.13 27.79
C ARG A 130 -19.72 -9.70 28.13
N ARG A 131 -20.68 -10.64 28.06
CA ARG A 131 -22.08 -10.38 28.40
C ARG A 131 -22.31 -10.30 29.91
N PHE A 132 -21.54 -11.07 30.68
CA PHE A 132 -21.64 -11.12 32.13
C PHE A 132 -20.41 -10.48 32.76
N THR A 133 -20.61 -9.85 33.92
CA THR A 133 -19.53 -9.45 34.80
C THR A 133 -18.92 -10.67 35.47
N GLU A 134 -17.68 -10.53 35.94
CA GLU A 134 -16.97 -11.64 36.60
C GLU A 134 -17.70 -12.14 37.86
N ARG A 135 -18.42 -11.25 38.55
CA ARG A 135 -19.22 -11.59 39.73
C ARG A 135 -20.41 -12.47 39.35
N GLU A 136 -21.13 -12.08 38.31
CA GLU A 136 -22.28 -12.83 37.81
C GLU A 136 -21.84 -14.19 37.29
N GLU A 137 -20.76 -14.27 36.50
CA GLU A 137 -20.19 -15.54 36.05
C GLU A 137 -19.85 -16.46 37.24
N ARG A 138 -19.14 -15.94 38.25
CA ARG A 138 -18.80 -16.71 39.46
C ARG A 138 -20.05 -17.14 40.23
N TRP A 139 -21.07 -16.30 40.31
CA TRP A 139 -22.33 -16.63 40.97
C TRP A 139 -23.08 -17.73 40.22
N ILE A 140 -23.20 -17.62 38.89
CA ILE A 140 -23.84 -18.60 38.01
C ILE A 140 -23.14 -19.95 38.15
N VAL A 141 -21.80 -19.96 38.05
CA VAL A 141 -20.99 -21.18 38.19
C VAL A 141 -21.24 -21.83 39.55
N ARG A 142 -21.16 -21.07 40.66
CA ARG A 142 -21.42 -21.62 42.00
C ARG A 142 -22.82 -22.21 42.14
N LYS A 143 -23.85 -21.53 41.64
CA LYS A 143 -25.23 -22.03 41.72
C LYS A 143 -25.43 -23.28 40.88
N ASN A 144 -24.80 -23.34 39.70
CA ASN A 144 -24.83 -24.53 38.87
C ASN A 144 -24.06 -25.71 39.51
N THR A 145 -22.93 -25.46 40.17
CA THR A 145 -22.20 -26.50 40.90
C THR A 145 -22.99 -27.04 42.10
N CYS A 146 -23.65 -26.16 42.88
CA CYS A 146 -24.45 -26.60 44.03
C CYS A 146 -25.76 -27.29 43.63
N ASN A 147 -26.40 -26.84 42.54
CA ASN A 147 -27.62 -27.47 42.02
C ASN A 147 -27.60 -27.49 40.48
N PRO A 148 -27.03 -28.56 39.89
CA PRO A 148 -26.81 -28.65 38.44
C PRO A 148 -28.09 -28.80 37.61
N LYS A 149 -29.22 -29.11 38.25
CA LYS A 149 -30.53 -29.22 37.58
C LYS A 149 -31.27 -27.87 37.50
N THR A 150 -30.67 -26.80 37.99
CA THR A 150 -31.29 -25.47 37.97
C THR A 150 -31.38 -24.95 36.54
N SER A 151 -32.58 -24.60 36.09
CA SER A 151 -32.77 -24.06 34.74
C SER A 151 -32.18 -22.66 34.60
N ALA A 152 -31.71 -22.32 33.39
CA ALA A 152 -31.14 -21.01 33.09
C ALA A 152 -32.10 -19.85 33.42
N VAL A 153 -33.40 -20.02 33.14
CA VAL A 153 -34.45 -19.02 33.44
C VAL A 153 -34.52 -18.71 34.94
N LYS A 154 -34.36 -19.74 35.79
CA LYS A 154 -34.39 -19.57 37.25
C LYS A 154 -33.12 -18.89 37.77
N LEU A 155 -31.99 -19.02 37.06
CA LEU A 155 -30.74 -18.35 37.40
C LEU A 155 -30.80 -16.87 37.03
N THR A 156 -31.32 -16.50 35.86
CA THR A 156 -31.40 -15.10 35.41
C THR A 156 -32.28 -14.24 36.32
N LEU A 157 -33.35 -14.78 36.92
CA LEU A 157 -34.19 -14.04 37.88
C LEU A 157 -33.44 -13.55 39.14
N LYS A 158 -32.27 -14.10 39.42
CA LYS A 158 -31.48 -13.82 40.63
C LYS A 158 -30.13 -13.15 40.33
N VAL A 159 -29.77 -13.02 39.06
CA VAL A 159 -28.58 -12.27 38.62
C VAL A 159 -29.00 -10.79 38.57
N GLN A 160 -28.43 -9.96 39.45
CA GLN A 160 -28.62 -8.51 39.55
C GLN A 160 -27.26 -7.81 39.57
#